data_AF-A0A9P6M9F4-F1
#
_entry.id   AF-A0A9P6M9F4-F1
#
_cell.length_a   1.000
_cell.length_b   1.000
_cell.length_c   1.000
_cell.angle_alpha   90.00
_cell.angle_beta   90.00
_cell.angle_gamma   90.00
#
_symmetry.space_group_name_H-M   'P 1'
#
loop_
_entity.id
_entity.type
_entity.pdbx_description
1 polymer ?
#
loop_
_entity_poly.entity_id
_entity_poly.type
_entity_poly.pdbx_seq_one_letter_code
_entity_poly.pdbx_strand_id
1 'polypeptide(L)'
;MNNDSDKPPSQAFRNPSTLKVANIPTVIDPKTGRPIILWRDIQAAFEKAKAVWNGESLVPLMIDENLEQVIPLRIAYHPGVVFDVVADTTEQIICTGEDVHPSQFSSAGKESKEHDNQLNQTAAALHISDNATNHTTSNQTTIMHSLNQNLELLEDEMTKHKELQQQIVQILELQQHTSQELLKVQVLQQHTSQEFHMMQESQQTGQELLRKQEEMRQMQQRALDRLANIQTSVQAVLTQTYELHEYPIPRLFIVLPKAVGLREKFKSPLSEQFRLYFLCECGTHTMVEDSRTPHEVHLAKHEGYDLEQPTKFFERYGPYVLTLMNMVKYGIVAAGLVVPSLASLKIVEGLDGAQKHLEYLKKNIVSLVDDTINFLQDIKSNNEAGSELITGSSEFDQLEALEGADLRQLESYLRIKDQGRVLGNLYRIITPEGHVKWVCFDHYRVSYRESSKRQLRDIVEVNNGRFIEEKGRIEIKISSSVLARQFYDAMIKSGSIQELDITLEWDATMGDLRILSKAITKAN
;
A
#
# COMPACT_ATOMS: atom_id res chain seq x y z
N MET A 1 -28.53 8.47 39.67
CA MET A 1 -28.44 7.91 38.31
C MET A 1 -28.25 9.08 37.37
N ASN A 2 -27.00 9.42 37.05
CA ASN A 2 -26.72 10.43 36.02
C ASN A 2 -27.12 9.81 34.68
N ASN A 3 -28.08 10.42 33.99
CA ASN A 3 -28.49 10.01 32.65
C ASN A 3 -27.30 10.17 31.72
N ASP A 4 -26.64 9.06 31.40
CA ASP A 4 -25.56 8.97 30.39
C ASP A 4 -26.14 9.09 28.95
N SER A 5 -27.38 9.58 28.80
CA SER A 5 -28.11 9.69 27.54
C SER A 5 -27.80 10.96 26.72
N ASP A 6 -27.03 11.90 27.27
CA ASP A 6 -26.78 13.20 26.63
C ASP A 6 -25.42 13.30 25.91
N LYS A 7 -24.64 12.22 25.86
CA LYS A 7 -23.40 12.22 25.06
C LYS A 7 -23.75 12.07 23.57
N PRO A 8 -23.26 12.97 22.70
CA PRO A 8 -23.43 12.80 21.26
C PRO A 8 -22.79 11.47 20.83
N PRO A 9 -23.39 10.76 19.85
CA PRO A 9 -22.81 9.52 19.35
C PRO A 9 -21.40 9.78 18.81
N SER A 10 -20.53 8.78 18.90
CA SER A 10 -19.13 8.85 18.48
C SER A 10 -18.79 7.76 17.48
N GLN A 11 -17.91 8.08 16.53
CA GLN A 11 -17.35 7.13 15.56
C GLN A 11 -15.97 6.67 16.02
N ALA A 12 -15.73 5.36 16.00
CA ALA A 12 -14.41 4.79 16.28
C ALA A 12 -13.52 4.83 15.04
N PHE A 13 -12.29 5.29 15.21
CA PHE A 13 -11.22 5.28 14.22
C PHE A 13 -10.00 4.57 14.80
N ARG A 14 -9.25 3.85 13.97
CA ARG A 14 -8.06 3.10 14.35
C ARG A 14 -6.90 3.47 13.43
N ASN A 15 -5.72 3.67 13.99
CA ASN A 15 -4.49 3.67 13.19
C ASN A 15 -4.01 2.21 13.05
N PRO A 16 -3.98 1.63 11.84
CA PRO A 16 -3.62 0.22 11.66
C PRO A 16 -2.18 -0.08 12.06
N SER A 17 -1.27 0.90 12.01
CA SER A 17 0.14 0.74 12.37
C SER A 17 0.38 0.75 13.88
N THR A 18 -0.35 1.58 14.63
CA THR A 18 -0.15 1.73 16.09
C THR A 18 -1.23 1.06 16.93
N LEU A 19 -2.30 0.55 16.30
CA LEU A 19 -3.52 0.05 16.92
C LEU A 19 -4.22 1.06 17.85
N LYS A 20 -3.81 2.33 17.84
CA LYS A 20 -4.46 3.41 18.61
C LYS A 20 -5.88 3.61 18.09
N VAL A 21 -6.85 3.50 18.99
CA VAL A 21 -8.27 3.78 18.71
C VAL A 21 -8.66 5.12 19.31
N ALA A 22 -9.34 5.97 18.54
CA ALA A 22 -9.93 7.22 18.99
C ALA A 22 -11.42 7.27 18.66
N ASN A 23 -12.25 7.69 19.62
CA ASN A 23 -13.67 7.92 19.42
C ASN A 23 -13.90 9.40 19.18
N ILE A 24 -14.33 9.76 17.97
CA ILE A 24 -14.56 11.16 17.57
C ILE A 24 -16.06 11.45 17.65
N PRO A 25 -16.50 12.49 18.39
CA PRO A 25 -17.91 12.83 18.51
C PRO A 25 -18.48 13.30 17.18
N THR A 26 -19.73 12.94 16.92
CA THR A 26 -20.48 13.43 15.75
C THR A 26 -20.94 14.87 15.93
N VAL A 27 -21.11 15.57 14.81
CA VAL A 27 -21.78 16.87 14.72
C VAL A 27 -23.01 16.70 13.80
N ILE A 28 -24.08 17.45 14.03
CA ILE A 28 -25.23 17.46 13.13
C ILE A 28 -24.95 18.38 11.95
N ASP A 29 -24.99 17.84 10.73
CA ASP A 29 -24.87 18.65 9.52
C ASP A 29 -26.09 19.60 9.41
N PRO A 30 -25.90 20.93 9.38
CA PRO A 30 -27.00 21.89 9.39
C PRO A 30 -27.88 21.82 8.13
N LYS A 31 -27.36 21.27 7.02
CA LYS A 31 -28.12 21.13 5.77
C LYS A 31 -28.98 19.87 5.76
N THR A 32 -28.42 18.74 6.23
CA THR A 32 -29.07 17.42 6.08
C THR A 32 -29.74 16.92 7.37
N GLY A 33 -29.42 17.52 8.53
CA GLY A 33 -29.85 17.05 9.84
C GLY A 33 -29.23 15.71 10.26
N ARG A 34 -28.27 15.18 9.49
CA ARG A 34 -27.63 13.88 9.75
C ARG A 34 -26.35 14.03 10.56
N PRO A 35 -25.99 13.04 11.40
CA PRO A 35 -24.71 13.02 12.07
C PRO A 35 -23.56 12.82 11.07
N ILE A 36 -22.51 13.63 11.23
CA ILE A 36 -21.29 13.65 10.41
C ILE A 36 -20.05 13.67 11.31
N ILE A 37 -18.91 13.31 10.73
CA ILE A 37 -17.59 13.52 11.34
C ILE A 37 -16.81 14.54 10.50
N LEU A 38 -16.30 15.58 11.13
CA LEU A 38 -15.49 16.59 10.44
C LEU A 38 -14.08 16.05 10.18
N TRP A 39 -13.57 16.29 8.97
CA TRP A 39 -12.24 15.83 8.56
C TRP A 39 -11.13 16.39 9.46
N ARG A 40 -11.26 17.66 9.87
CA ARG A 40 -10.29 18.31 10.78
C ARG A 40 -10.18 17.60 12.13
N ASP A 41 -11.27 17.00 12.63
CA ASP A 41 -11.29 16.32 13.92
C ASP A 41 -10.60 14.95 13.80
N ILE A 42 -10.73 14.29 12.64
CA ILE A 42 -9.95 13.09 12.27
C ILE A 42 -8.45 13.43 12.23
N GLN A 43 -8.09 14.53 11.56
CA GLN A 43 -6.68 14.98 11.48
C GLN A 43 -6.10 15.39 12.84
N ALA A 44 -6.93 15.92 13.75
CA ALA A 44 -6.51 16.24 15.12
C ALA A 44 -6.27 14.97 15.96
N ALA A 45 -7.07 13.92 15.77
CA ALA A 45 -6.90 12.64 16.46
C ALA A 45 -5.76 11.78 15.88
N PHE A 46 -5.54 11.90 14.57
CA PHE A 46 -4.56 11.16 13.79
C PHE A 46 -3.78 12.13 12.90
N GLU A 47 -2.61 12.55 13.40
CA GLU A 47 -1.73 13.45 12.67
C GLU A 47 -1.42 12.87 11.27
N LYS A 48 -1.47 13.73 10.25
CA LYS A 48 -1.23 13.35 8.84
C LYS A 48 -2.27 12.39 8.23
N ALA A 49 -3.49 12.30 8.79
CA ALA A 49 -4.58 11.57 8.16
C ALA A 49 -4.86 12.10 6.74
N LYS A 50 -4.82 11.20 5.74
CA LYS A 50 -5.08 11.48 4.32
C LYS A 50 -6.36 10.84 3.82
N ALA A 51 -6.68 9.64 4.29
CA ALA A 51 -7.88 8.91 3.90
C ALA A 51 -8.39 8.03 5.06
N VAL A 52 -9.61 7.50 4.89
CA VAL A 52 -10.28 6.63 5.87
C VAL A 52 -10.80 5.40 5.13
N TRP A 53 -10.61 4.21 5.71
CA TRP A 53 -10.98 2.91 5.13
C TRP A 53 -11.95 2.16 6.08
N ASN A 54 -13.01 1.55 5.55
CA ASN A 54 -13.99 0.81 6.35
C ASN A 54 -13.78 -0.72 6.37
N GLY A 55 -12.64 -1.19 5.85
CA GLY A 55 -12.33 -2.61 5.67
C GLY A 55 -12.67 -3.14 4.27
N GLU A 56 -13.61 -2.50 3.56
CA GLU A 56 -14.00 -2.90 2.19
C GLU A 56 -13.60 -1.84 1.15
N SER A 57 -13.77 -0.55 1.47
CA SER A 57 -13.55 0.56 0.53
C SER A 57 -13.19 1.88 1.23
N LEU A 58 -12.49 2.76 0.50
CA LEU A 58 -12.22 4.13 0.96
C LEU A 58 -13.54 4.85 1.22
N VAL A 59 -13.66 5.48 2.39
CA VAL A 59 -14.83 6.27 2.76
C VAL A 59 -14.73 7.61 2.03
N PRO A 60 -15.64 7.91 1.08
CA PRO A 60 -15.58 9.15 0.35
C PRO A 60 -15.91 10.34 1.26
N LEU A 61 -15.26 11.47 1.01
CA LEU A 61 -15.71 12.76 1.54
C LEU A 61 -17.11 13.05 0.99
N MET A 62 -17.97 13.69 1.79
CA MET A 62 -19.29 14.08 1.33
C MET A 62 -19.17 15.05 0.16
N ILE A 63 -20.01 14.83 -0.85
CA ILE A 63 -20.12 15.62 -2.07
C ILE A 63 -21.55 16.18 -2.12
N ASP A 64 -21.72 17.42 -2.58
CA ASP A 64 -23.04 18.01 -2.76
C ASP A 64 -23.68 17.68 -4.13
N GLU A 65 -24.84 18.29 -4.40
CA GLU A 65 -25.61 18.11 -5.62
C GLU A 65 -24.86 18.54 -6.90
N ASN A 66 -23.82 19.38 -6.77
CA ASN A 66 -23.00 19.86 -7.89
C ASN A 66 -21.75 19.00 -8.12
N LEU A 67 -21.64 17.86 -7.44
CA LEU A 67 -20.44 17.01 -7.45
C LEU A 67 -19.20 17.68 -6.83
N GLU A 68 -19.36 18.71 -6.01
CA GLU A 68 -18.27 19.38 -5.30
C GLU A 68 -18.11 18.86 -3.86
N GLN A 69 -16.87 18.80 -3.37
CA GLN A 69 -16.61 18.41 -1.98
C GLN A 69 -17.21 19.44 -1.03
N VAL A 70 -18.03 18.97 -0.08
CA VAL A 70 -18.71 19.90 0.82
C VAL A 70 -17.72 20.47 1.84
N ILE A 71 -17.61 21.79 1.89
CA ILE A 71 -16.75 22.52 2.85
C ILE A 71 -17.59 22.90 4.09
N PRO A 72 -17.12 22.65 5.33
CA PRO A 72 -15.87 21.96 5.67
C PRO A 72 -15.93 20.46 5.35
N LEU A 73 -14.78 19.90 4.96
CA LEU A 73 -14.63 18.49 4.59
C LEU A 73 -15.12 17.58 5.72
N ARG A 74 -15.88 16.54 5.36
CA ARG A 74 -16.58 15.67 6.30
C ARG A 74 -16.96 14.33 5.67
N ILE A 75 -17.20 13.34 6.53
CA ILE A 75 -17.72 12.02 6.17
C ILE A 75 -19.01 11.73 6.93
N ALA A 76 -19.84 10.82 6.40
CA ALA A 76 -21.04 10.36 7.08
C ALA A 76 -20.70 9.54 8.34
N TYR A 77 -21.59 9.56 9.34
CA TYR A 77 -21.49 8.68 10.51
C TYR A 77 -22.01 7.27 10.20
N HIS A 78 -21.27 6.24 10.64
CA HIS A 78 -21.58 4.82 10.45
C HIS A 78 -21.57 4.08 11.81
N PRO A 79 -22.73 3.91 12.45
CA PRO A 79 -22.81 3.32 13.79
C PRO A 79 -22.28 1.88 13.80
N GLY A 80 -21.41 1.57 14.78
CA GLY A 80 -20.85 0.23 14.98
C GLY A 80 -19.66 -0.13 14.07
N VAL A 81 -19.26 0.77 13.16
CA VAL A 81 -18.10 0.56 12.27
C VAL A 81 -16.85 1.16 12.91
N VAL A 82 -15.70 0.48 12.77
CA VAL A 82 -14.39 1.05 13.11
C VAL A 82 -13.68 1.36 11.82
N PHE A 83 -13.31 2.63 11.60
CA PHE A 83 -12.59 3.01 10.39
C PHE A 83 -11.07 2.98 10.59
N ASP A 84 -10.33 2.44 9.64
CA ASP A 84 -8.87 2.51 9.59
C ASP A 84 -8.42 3.83 8.95
N VAL A 85 -7.57 4.58 9.65
CA VAL A 85 -7.03 5.86 9.18
C VAL A 85 -5.75 5.60 8.40
N VAL A 86 -5.72 6.07 7.16
CA VAL A 86 -4.55 6.02 6.29
C VAL A 86 -3.78 7.33 6.46
N ALA A 87 -2.66 7.27 7.18
CA ALA A 87 -1.75 8.40 7.38
C ALA A 87 -0.60 8.36 6.37
N ASP A 88 -0.04 9.53 6.05
CA ASP A 88 1.16 9.61 5.21
C ASP A 88 2.36 9.05 5.96
N THR A 89 2.72 7.80 5.69
CA THR A 89 3.97 7.20 6.19
C THR A 89 5.15 7.75 5.39
N THR A 90 5.47 9.02 5.62
CA THR A 90 6.69 9.67 5.10
C THR A 90 7.69 9.94 6.23
N GLU A 91 7.60 9.20 7.33
CA GLU A 91 8.60 9.25 8.40
C GLU A 91 9.28 7.90 8.63
N GLN A 92 10.60 8.01 8.53
CA GLN A 92 11.62 7.02 8.76
C GLN A 92 11.41 6.28 10.08
N ILE A 93 11.58 4.96 10.01
CA ILE A 93 11.87 4.12 11.16
C ILE A 93 13.21 4.61 11.72
N ILE A 94 13.18 5.46 12.74
CA ILE A 94 14.26 5.54 13.72
C ILE A 94 13.77 4.74 14.92
N CYS A 95 14.31 3.53 15.05
CA CYS A 95 14.28 2.78 16.29
C CYS A 95 15.12 3.54 17.31
N THR A 96 14.49 4.08 18.35
CA THR A 96 15.16 4.33 19.63
C THR A 96 14.54 3.42 20.68
N GLY A 97 15.37 2.53 21.21
CA GLY A 97 15.05 1.71 22.36
C GLY A 97 14.84 2.56 23.61
N GLU A 98 14.04 1.99 24.49
CA GLU A 98 13.71 2.45 25.83
C GLU A 98 14.96 2.76 26.66
N ASP A 99 14.89 3.82 27.48
CA ASP A 99 15.20 3.69 28.90
C ASP A 99 14.43 4.74 29.72
N VAL A 100 13.46 4.23 30.47
CA VAL A 100 13.03 4.57 31.84
C VAL A 100 13.06 6.06 32.25
N HIS A 101 11.86 6.64 32.25
CA HIS A 101 11.47 7.76 33.14
C HIS A 101 11.41 7.29 34.60
N PRO A 102 11.56 8.19 35.59
CA PRO A 102 10.33 8.74 36.15
C PRO A 102 10.34 10.28 36.34
N SER A 103 9.22 10.86 35.90
CA SER A 103 8.39 11.90 36.56
C SER A 103 8.80 12.34 37.97
N GLN A 104 8.58 13.57 38.45
CA GLN A 104 7.86 14.74 37.95
C GLN A 104 8.06 15.86 39.02
N PHE A 105 8.06 17.11 38.54
CA PHE A 105 7.46 18.32 39.11
C PHE A 105 7.80 18.88 40.52
N SER A 106 8.02 20.21 40.45
CA SER A 106 7.45 21.30 41.25
C SER A 106 8.20 21.83 42.49
N SER A 107 8.75 23.04 42.25
CA SER A 107 8.50 24.29 42.96
C SER A 107 8.93 24.48 44.42
N ALA A 108 9.74 25.53 44.57
CA ALA A 108 9.63 26.59 45.59
C ALA A 108 9.81 26.24 47.07
N GLY A 109 10.84 26.85 47.66
CA GLY A 109 10.68 27.55 48.93
C GLY A 109 11.46 26.99 50.12
N LYS A 110 12.36 27.86 50.63
CA LYS A 110 12.67 28.12 52.04
C LYS A 110 13.49 27.13 52.88
N GLU A 111 14.52 27.75 53.47
CA GLU A 111 14.90 27.72 54.89
C GLU A 111 15.52 26.44 55.51
N SER A 112 16.81 26.60 55.81
CA SER A 112 17.40 26.54 57.16
C SER A 112 17.96 25.21 57.70
N LYS A 113 19.19 25.36 58.27
CA LYS A 113 19.81 24.61 59.39
C LYS A 113 20.23 23.16 59.11
N GLU A 114 21.24 22.54 59.72
CA GLU A 114 22.38 22.89 60.59
C GLU A 114 23.24 21.60 60.68
N HIS A 115 24.51 21.78 61.05
CA HIS A 115 25.40 20.85 61.76
C HIS A 115 26.20 19.72 61.04
N ASP A 116 27.53 19.91 61.17
CA ASP A 116 28.62 19.00 61.59
C ASP A 116 28.95 17.76 60.74
N ASN A 117 30.21 17.37 60.51
CA ASN A 117 31.36 17.39 61.42
C ASN A 117 32.68 17.13 60.65
N GLN A 118 33.80 17.69 61.15
CA GLN A 118 35.17 17.11 61.25
C GLN A 118 35.99 16.74 59.98
N LEU A 119 37.33 16.76 59.94
CA LEU A 119 38.46 17.36 60.68
C LEU A 119 39.73 16.90 59.91
N ASN A 120 40.73 17.76 59.70
CA ASN A 120 42.16 17.48 59.95
C ASN A 120 43.08 18.57 59.40
N GLN A 121 43.71 19.27 60.34
CA GLN A 121 44.91 20.08 60.21
C GLN A 121 46.13 19.22 60.57
N THR A 122 47.30 19.56 60.03
CA THR A 122 48.58 19.38 60.73
C THR A 122 49.50 20.55 60.41
N ALA A 123 49.85 21.30 61.46
CA ALA A 123 51.01 22.18 61.55
C ALA A 123 52.06 21.49 62.44
N ALA A 124 53.35 21.74 62.19
CA ALA A 124 54.42 21.42 63.13
C ALA A 124 55.43 22.58 63.15
N ALA A 125 55.60 23.14 64.34
CA ALA A 125 56.64 24.09 64.71
C ALA A 125 57.80 23.34 65.40
N LEU A 126 59.01 23.92 65.40
CA LEU A 126 60.08 23.56 66.34
C LEU A 126 60.78 24.82 66.85
N HIS A 127 61.09 24.75 68.15
CA HIS A 127 61.57 25.79 69.07
C HIS A 127 63.09 25.67 69.35
N ILE A 128 63.70 26.82 69.65
CA ILE A 128 64.69 27.17 70.72
C ILE A 128 65.99 26.35 70.89
N SER A 129 67.12 27.06 71.00
CA SER A 129 68.12 26.84 72.06
C SER A 129 68.93 28.11 72.37
N ASP A 130 68.98 28.47 73.66
CA ASP A 130 69.82 29.48 74.31
C ASP A 130 71.21 28.93 74.70
N ASN A 131 72.23 29.79 74.80
CA ASN A 131 73.06 29.97 76.02
C ASN A 131 74.17 31.05 75.90
N ALA A 132 74.18 32.00 76.86
CA ALA A 132 75.29 32.54 77.70
C ALA A 132 76.75 32.63 77.14
N THR A 133 77.60 33.67 77.34
CA THR A 133 77.83 34.54 78.51
C THR A 133 78.91 35.65 78.21
N ASN A 134 78.71 36.85 78.76
CA ASN A 134 79.62 37.78 79.49
C ASN A 134 80.90 38.49 78.94
N HIS A 135 80.97 39.79 79.31
CA HIS A 135 82.11 40.73 79.53
C HIS A 135 82.88 41.23 78.27
N THR A 136 83.37 42.47 78.10
CA THR A 136 83.90 43.53 79.00
C THR A 136 83.93 44.90 78.27
N THR A 137 84.05 45.96 79.06
CA THR A 137 84.05 47.43 78.82
C THR A 137 85.03 48.07 77.82
N SER A 138 84.64 49.28 77.40
CA SER A 138 85.45 50.48 77.09
C SER A 138 85.85 50.74 75.63
N ASN A 139 85.16 51.70 74.99
CA ASN A 139 85.72 52.88 74.29
C ASN A 139 84.62 53.56 73.45
N GLN A 140 83.69 54.23 74.13
CA GLN A 140 82.65 55.08 73.55
C GLN A 140 83.25 56.43 73.15
N THR A 141 83.56 56.63 71.86
CA THR A 141 83.37 57.93 71.16
C THR A 141 83.75 57.91 69.68
N THR A 142 84.51 56.92 69.18
CA THR A 142 84.90 56.83 67.75
C THR A 142 84.03 55.85 66.93
N ILE A 143 83.25 54.99 67.59
CA ILE A 143 82.40 53.95 66.98
C ILE A 143 81.05 54.50 66.46
N MET A 144 80.55 55.63 67.01
CA MET A 144 79.30 56.27 66.54
C MET A 144 79.39 56.80 65.10
N HIS A 145 80.58 57.19 64.63
CA HIS A 145 80.73 57.72 63.26
C HIS A 145 80.85 56.61 62.20
N SER A 146 81.29 55.40 62.58
CA SER A 146 81.33 54.22 61.70
C SER A 146 79.98 53.47 61.66
N LEU A 147 79.24 53.46 62.77
CA LEU A 147 77.87 52.91 62.82
C LEU A 147 76.88 53.74 62.01
N ASN A 148 77.00 55.08 62.03
CA ASN A 148 76.17 55.94 61.18
C ASN A 148 76.46 55.70 59.69
N GLN A 149 77.72 55.53 59.31
CA GLN A 149 78.09 55.28 57.91
C GLN A 149 77.62 53.90 57.41
N ASN A 150 77.62 52.89 58.29
CA ASN A 150 77.06 51.56 57.98
C ASN A 150 75.52 51.56 58.00
N LEU A 151 74.88 52.40 58.81
CA LEU A 151 73.42 52.60 58.80
C LEU A 151 72.96 53.27 57.51
N GLU A 152 73.69 54.26 57.02
CA GLU A 152 73.39 54.96 55.77
C GLU A 152 73.57 54.03 54.55
N LEU A 153 74.60 53.17 54.57
CA LEU A 153 74.80 52.09 53.58
C LEU A 153 73.71 51.02 53.65
N LEU A 154 73.25 50.67 54.85
CA LEU A 154 72.16 49.71 55.04
C LEU A 154 70.82 50.29 54.60
N GLU A 155 70.58 51.58 54.84
CA GLU A 155 69.39 52.29 54.35
C GLU A 155 69.37 52.36 52.83
N ASP A 156 70.51 52.60 52.16
CA ASP A 156 70.64 52.55 50.69
C ASP A 156 70.46 51.13 50.12
N GLU A 157 70.98 50.09 50.81
CA GLU A 157 70.70 48.71 50.43
C GLU A 157 69.23 48.34 50.64
N MET A 158 68.61 48.85 51.69
CA MET A 158 67.21 48.55 52.01
C MET A 158 66.25 49.26 51.06
N THR A 159 66.56 50.48 50.60
CA THR A 159 65.81 51.15 49.53
C THR A 159 65.98 50.43 48.20
N LYS A 160 67.19 50.02 47.82
CA LYS A 160 67.42 49.16 46.64
C LYS A 160 66.68 47.83 46.73
N HIS A 161 66.66 47.19 47.91
CA HIS A 161 65.94 45.94 48.12
C HIS A 161 64.43 46.14 47.97
N LYS A 162 63.90 47.26 48.45
CA LYS A 162 62.49 47.62 48.30
C LYS A 162 62.12 47.90 46.83
N GLU A 163 62.97 48.60 46.08
CA GLU A 163 62.80 48.80 44.63
C GLU A 163 62.84 47.47 43.88
N LEU A 164 63.78 46.58 44.22
CA LEU A 164 63.88 45.26 43.62
C LEU A 164 62.65 44.39 43.93
N GLN A 165 62.17 44.40 45.17
CA GLN A 165 60.92 43.72 45.53
C GLN A 165 59.73 44.26 44.73
N GLN A 166 59.66 45.58 44.55
CA GLN A 166 58.60 46.22 43.77
C GLN A 166 58.67 45.82 42.30
N GLN A 167 59.87 45.73 41.71
CA GLN A 167 60.06 45.21 40.34
C GLN A 167 59.66 43.74 40.21
N ILE A 168 59.99 42.89 41.19
CA ILE A 168 59.60 41.46 41.18
C ILE A 168 58.08 41.30 41.20
N VAL A 169 57.37 42.07 42.04
CA VAL A 169 55.89 42.06 42.07
C VAL A 169 55.33 42.48 40.71
N GLN A 170 55.88 43.53 40.11
CA GLN A 170 55.44 44.01 38.80
C GLN A 170 55.66 42.99 37.68
N ILE A 171 56.77 42.25 37.71
CA ILE A 171 57.06 41.15 36.78
C ILE A 171 56.08 39.99 36.98
N LEU A 172 55.77 39.63 38.24
CA LEU A 172 54.82 38.56 38.54
C LEU A 172 53.40 38.91 38.10
N GLU A 173 52.95 40.15 38.31
CA GLU A 173 51.66 40.64 37.83
C GLU A 173 51.60 40.63 36.30
N LEU A 174 52.66 41.06 35.63
CA LEU A 174 52.75 41.00 34.17
C LEU A 174 52.70 39.56 33.66
N GLN A 175 53.44 38.65 34.30
CA GLN A 175 53.43 37.22 33.95
C GLN A 175 52.04 36.60 34.15
N GLN A 176 51.36 36.95 35.24
CA GLN A 176 49.99 36.49 35.52
C GLN A 176 49.01 37.02 34.46
N HIS A 177 49.11 38.31 34.10
CA HIS A 177 48.29 38.91 33.05
C HIS A 177 48.53 38.25 31.69
N THR A 178 49.79 38.06 31.29
CA THR A 178 50.14 37.38 30.04
C THR A 178 49.62 35.93 30.02
N SER A 179 49.68 35.22 31.13
CA SER A 179 49.13 33.86 31.24
C SER A 179 47.60 33.85 31.10
N GLN A 180 46.89 34.83 31.66
CA GLN A 180 45.45 34.96 31.51
C GLN A 180 45.05 35.28 30.07
N GLU A 181 45.76 36.18 29.39
CA GLU A 181 45.49 36.51 27.98
C GLU A 181 45.75 35.32 27.06
N LEU A 182 46.82 34.55 27.31
CA LEU A 182 47.10 33.33 26.54
C LEU A 182 45.96 32.30 26.70
N LEU A 183 45.43 32.14 27.91
CA LEU A 183 44.31 31.24 28.19
C LEU A 183 43.04 31.67 27.45
N LYS A 184 42.74 32.98 27.42
CA LYS A 184 41.60 33.52 26.66
C LYS A 184 41.73 33.22 25.17
N VAL A 185 42.91 33.42 24.58
CA VAL A 185 43.17 33.11 23.17
C VAL A 185 42.98 31.62 22.89
N GLN A 186 43.46 30.75 23.78
CA GLN A 186 43.30 29.30 23.64
C GLN A 186 41.83 28.87 23.70
N VAL A 187 41.04 29.44 24.61
CA VAL A 187 39.59 29.17 24.71
C VAL A 187 38.86 29.67 23.47
N LEU A 188 39.19 30.87 22.98
CA LEU A 188 38.60 31.40 21.76
C LEU A 188 38.89 30.48 20.56
N GLN A 189 40.14 30.03 20.43
CA GLN A 189 40.57 29.14 19.34
C GLN A 189 39.85 27.77 19.42
N GLN A 190 39.63 27.23 20.61
CA GLN A 190 38.83 26.00 20.79
C GLN A 190 37.38 26.20 20.38
N HIS A 191 36.75 27.32 20.77
CA HIS A 191 35.37 27.64 20.40
C HIS A 191 35.21 27.77 18.88
N THR A 192 36.08 28.53 18.22
CA THR A 192 36.03 28.69 16.75
C THR A 192 36.24 27.36 16.02
N SER A 193 37.10 26.49 16.57
CA SER A 193 37.32 25.15 15.99
C SER A 193 36.09 24.25 16.15
N GLN A 194 35.39 24.32 17.30
CA GLN A 194 34.14 23.60 17.52
C GLN A 194 33.01 24.09 16.61
N GLU A 195 32.86 25.40 16.45
CA GLU A 195 31.87 25.99 15.54
C GLU A 195 32.13 25.58 14.08
N PHE A 196 33.39 25.57 13.65
CA PHE A 196 33.78 25.10 12.33
C PHE A 196 33.44 23.62 12.12
N HIS A 197 33.70 22.77 13.12
CA HIS A 197 33.35 21.35 13.07
C HIS A 197 31.82 21.15 12.96
N MET A 198 31.03 21.83 13.78
CA MET A 198 29.56 21.76 13.71
C MET A 198 29.01 22.25 12.37
N MET A 199 29.59 23.31 11.82
CA MET A 199 29.20 23.82 10.49
C MET A 199 29.52 22.80 9.39
N GLN A 200 30.68 22.15 9.45
CA GLN A 200 31.08 21.11 8.51
C GLN A 200 30.17 19.88 8.59
N GLU A 201 29.83 19.43 9.80
CA GLU A 201 28.92 18.30 10.03
C GLU A 201 27.49 18.61 9.57
N SER A 202 27.00 19.83 9.82
CA SER A 202 25.71 20.32 9.31
C SER A 202 25.68 20.36 7.78
N GLN A 203 26.77 20.81 7.14
CA GLN A 203 26.88 20.81 5.68
C GLN A 203 26.88 19.39 5.10
N GLN A 204 27.59 18.45 5.73
CA GLN A 204 27.62 17.04 5.32
C GLN A 204 26.23 16.39 5.46
N THR A 205 25.56 16.61 6.59
CA THR A 205 24.20 16.11 6.84
C THR A 205 23.21 16.67 5.84
N GLY A 206 23.32 17.96 5.51
CA GLY A 206 22.50 18.61 4.47
C GLY A 206 22.72 18.01 3.08
N GLN A 207 23.96 17.72 2.70
CA GLN A 207 24.27 17.04 1.44
C GLN A 207 23.74 15.61 1.40
N GLU A 208 23.86 14.85 2.49
CA GLU A 208 23.33 13.49 2.57
C GLU A 208 21.80 13.47 2.45
N LEU A 209 21.10 14.41 3.10
CA LEU A 209 19.65 14.53 3.01
C LEU A 209 19.20 14.83 1.58
N LEU A 210 19.87 15.76 0.88
CA LEU A 210 19.59 16.07 -0.52
C LEU A 210 19.82 14.86 -1.43
N ARG A 211 20.90 14.10 -1.18
CA ARG A 211 21.19 12.86 -1.93
C ARG A 211 20.09 11.82 -1.71
N LYS A 212 19.67 11.59 -0.47
CA LYS A 212 18.58 10.67 -0.14
C LYS A 212 17.25 11.12 -0.75
N GLN A 213 16.98 12.42 -0.76
CA GLN A 213 15.77 12.99 -1.38
C GLN A 213 15.76 12.75 -2.90
N GLU A 214 16.89 12.95 -3.58
CA GLU A 214 17.00 12.70 -5.01
C GLU A 214 16.91 11.20 -5.35
N GLU A 215 17.56 10.33 -4.56
CA GLU A 215 17.43 8.87 -4.70
C GLU A 215 15.97 8.41 -4.54
N MET A 216 15.25 8.96 -3.56
CA MET A 216 13.81 8.68 -3.35
C MET A 216 12.96 9.17 -4.54
N ARG A 217 13.23 10.37 -5.06
CA ARG A 217 12.53 10.92 -6.23
C ARG A 217 12.74 10.05 -7.46
N GLN A 218 13.97 9.59 -7.70
CA GLN A 218 14.27 8.68 -8.81
C GLN A 218 13.59 7.33 -8.64
N MET A 219 13.55 6.78 -7.42
CA MET A 219 12.84 5.55 -7.12
C MET A 219 11.33 5.68 -7.39
N GLN A 220 10.72 6.80 -6.98
CA GLN A 220 9.32 7.10 -7.26
C GLN A 220 9.05 7.21 -8.76
N GLN A 221 9.91 7.92 -9.51
CA GLN A 221 9.74 8.06 -10.96
C GLN A 221 9.82 6.70 -11.67
N ARG A 222 10.81 5.86 -11.32
CA ARG A 222 10.93 4.51 -11.88
C ARG A 222 9.71 3.64 -11.57
N ALA A 223 9.12 3.80 -10.39
CA ALA A 223 7.90 3.08 -10.02
C ALA A 223 6.70 3.53 -10.87
N LEU A 224 6.54 4.83 -11.10
CA LEU A 224 5.48 5.39 -11.95
C LEU A 224 5.64 4.95 -13.41
N ASP A 225 6.85 5.04 -13.96
CA ASP A 225 7.14 4.61 -15.34
C ASP A 225 6.84 3.11 -15.53
N ARG A 226 7.18 2.29 -14.52
CA ARG A 226 6.86 0.86 -14.52
C ARG A 226 5.35 0.60 -14.54
N LEU A 227 4.57 1.35 -13.76
CA LEU A 227 3.11 1.22 -13.74
C LEU A 227 2.51 1.64 -15.09
N ALA A 228 3.01 2.71 -15.70
CA ALA A 228 2.56 3.15 -17.02
C ALA A 228 2.81 2.06 -18.09
N ASN A 229 3.99 1.43 -18.08
CA ASN A 229 4.32 0.35 -19.00
C ASN A 229 3.44 -0.89 -18.80
N ILE A 230 3.18 -1.26 -17.54
CA ILE A 230 2.24 -2.35 -17.20
C ILE A 230 0.85 -2.02 -17.75
N GLN A 231 0.37 -0.79 -17.54
CA GLN A 231 -0.95 -0.36 -18.01
C GLN A 231 -1.06 -0.41 -19.53
N THR A 232 -0.06 0.07 -20.26
CA THR A 232 -0.03 0.01 -21.73
C THR A 232 -0.05 -1.42 -22.24
N SER A 233 0.77 -2.30 -21.64
CA SER A 233 0.84 -3.72 -22.01
C SER A 233 -0.49 -4.44 -21.77
N VAL A 234 -1.11 -4.16 -20.63
CA VAL A 234 -2.40 -4.72 -20.26
C VAL A 234 -3.51 -4.22 -21.19
N GLN A 235 -3.52 -2.92 -21.49
CA GLN A 235 -4.45 -2.36 -22.46
C GLN A 235 -4.33 -3.11 -23.79
N ALA A 236 -3.11 -3.30 -24.31
CA ALA A 236 -2.87 -4.03 -25.56
C ALA A 236 -3.44 -5.47 -25.51
N VAL A 237 -3.21 -6.21 -24.42
CA VAL A 237 -3.75 -7.58 -24.22
C VAL A 237 -5.29 -7.58 -24.19
N LEU A 238 -5.90 -6.61 -23.52
CA LEU A 238 -7.35 -6.58 -23.33
C LEU A 238 -8.10 -6.05 -24.56
N THR A 239 -7.52 -5.08 -25.29
CA THR A 239 -8.09 -4.49 -26.51
C THR A 239 -7.91 -5.32 -27.76
N GLN A 240 -7.13 -6.40 -27.71
CA GLN A 240 -7.02 -7.31 -28.85
C GLN A 240 -8.42 -7.84 -29.21
N THR A 241 -8.97 -7.31 -30.30
CA THR A 241 -10.22 -7.76 -30.91
C THR A 241 -9.84 -8.69 -32.05
N TYR A 242 -10.14 -9.96 -31.89
CA TYR A 242 -9.89 -10.92 -32.93
C TYR A 242 -11.18 -11.37 -33.63
N GLU A 243 -11.02 -11.84 -34.86
CA GLU A 243 -12.13 -12.35 -35.66
C GLU A 243 -12.69 -13.66 -35.07
N LEU A 244 -14.00 -13.85 -35.23
CA LEU A 244 -14.84 -14.83 -34.51
C LEU A 244 -14.32 -16.29 -34.46
N HIS A 245 -13.42 -16.67 -35.36
CA HIS A 245 -13.11 -18.05 -35.69
C HIS A 245 -11.79 -18.58 -35.11
N GLU A 246 -10.96 -17.73 -34.50
CA GLU A 246 -9.57 -18.12 -34.20
C GLU A 246 -9.33 -18.74 -32.81
N TYR A 247 -10.30 -18.70 -31.89
CA TYR A 247 -10.08 -19.09 -30.47
C TYR A 247 -10.95 -20.24 -29.98
N PRO A 248 -10.43 -21.48 -29.96
CA PRO A 248 -11.07 -22.59 -29.25
C PRO A 248 -10.81 -22.58 -27.73
N ILE A 249 -9.92 -21.72 -27.23
CA ILE A 249 -9.44 -21.69 -25.84
C ILE A 249 -9.57 -20.29 -25.22
N PRO A 250 -9.83 -20.16 -23.91
CA PRO A 250 -9.78 -18.88 -23.21
C PRO A 250 -8.39 -18.26 -23.24
N ARG A 251 -8.32 -16.93 -23.45
CA ARG A 251 -7.04 -16.21 -23.57
C ARG A 251 -6.51 -15.67 -22.26
N LEU A 252 -7.39 -15.25 -21.33
CA LEU A 252 -6.92 -14.73 -20.05
C LEU A 252 -6.63 -15.88 -19.08
N PHE A 253 -5.38 -15.99 -18.63
CA PHE A 253 -4.96 -16.98 -17.66
C PHE A 253 -3.79 -16.50 -16.78
N ILE A 254 -3.72 -17.01 -15.57
CA ILE A 254 -2.60 -16.80 -14.65
C ILE A 254 -2.00 -18.15 -14.27
N VAL A 255 -0.74 -18.16 -13.83
CA VAL A 255 -0.04 -19.39 -13.42
C VAL A 255 0.46 -19.25 -12.00
N LEU A 256 -0.09 -20.03 -11.08
CA LEU A 256 0.27 -19.97 -9.66
C LEU A 256 1.01 -21.24 -9.22
N PRO A 257 1.94 -21.15 -8.26
CA PRO A 257 2.53 -22.31 -7.64
C PRO A 257 1.48 -23.18 -6.95
N LYS A 258 1.69 -24.49 -6.95
CA LYS A 258 0.89 -25.43 -6.16
C LYS A 258 1.26 -25.30 -4.69
N ALA A 259 0.30 -25.62 -3.83
CA ALA A 259 0.49 -25.71 -2.39
C ALA A 259 1.34 -26.94 -2.03
N VAL A 260 2.64 -26.92 -2.34
CA VAL A 260 3.58 -27.94 -1.88
C VAL A 260 4.14 -27.51 -0.53
N GLY A 261 4.19 -28.45 0.43
CA GLY A 261 4.85 -28.18 1.71
C GLY A 261 6.30 -27.76 1.48
N LEU A 262 6.83 -26.87 2.33
CA LEU A 262 8.22 -26.36 2.27
C LEU A 262 9.27 -27.47 2.04
N ARG A 263 9.04 -28.67 2.57
CA ARG A 263 9.93 -29.82 2.47
C ARG A 263 9.87 -30.54 1.11
N GLU A 264 8.79 -30.39 0.37
CA GLU A 264 8.54 -31.00 -0.94
C GLU A 264 8.91 -30.06 -2.11
N LYS A 265 8.89 -28.73 -1.88
CA LYS A 265 9.30 -27.72 -2.88
C LYS A 265 10.69 -28.01 -3.50
N PHE A 266 11.63 -28.56 -2.72
CA PHE A 266 12.99 -28.88 -3.19
C PHE A 266 13.11 -30.24 -3.89
N LYS A 267 12.06 -31.05 -3.93
CA LYS A 267 12.10 -32.43 -4.45
C LYS A 267 11.20 -32.67 -5.65
N SER A 268 10.12 -31.90 -5.80
CA SER A 268 9.17 -32.07 -6.91
C SER A 268 9.73 -31.50 -8.23
N PRO A 269 9.61 -32.21 -9.36
CA PRO A 269 9.91 -31.66 -10.69
C PRO A 269 9.15 -30.36 -10.96
N LEU A 270 9.71 -29.44 -11.75
CA LEU A 270 9.10 -28.14 -12.07
C LEU A 270 7.65 -28.26 -12.60
N SER A 271 7.34 -29.35 -13.32
CA SER A 271 5.99 -29.69 -13.83
C SER A 271 4.93 -29.90 -12.76
N GLU A 272 5.36 -30.21 -11.54
CA GLU A 272 4.46 -30.40 -10.41
C GLU A 272 4.33 -29.14 -9.57
N GLN A 273 5.11 -28.09 -9.85
CA GLN A 273 5.16 -26.90 -9.03
C GLN A 273 4.16 -25.84 -9.46
N PHE A 274 3.69 -25.83 -10.70
CA PHE A 274 2.83 -24.76 -11.23
C PHE A 274 1.49 -25.28 -11.75
N ARG A 275 0.49 -24.41 -11.69
CA ARG A 275 -0.84 -24.66 -12.23
C ARG A 275 -1.39 -23.41 -12.90
N LEU A 276 -1.98 -23.58 -14.08
CA LEU A 276 -2.62 -22.54 -14.85
C LEU A 276 -4.10 -22.41 -14.49
N TYR A 277 -4.58 -21.18 -14.33
CA TYR A 277 -5.97 -20.85 -14.07
C TYR A 277 -6.48 -19.86 -15.09
N PHE A 278 -7.64 -20.14 -15.69
CA PHE A 278 -8.29 -19.23 -16.61
C PHE A 278 -9.13 -18.20 -15.86
N LEU A 279 -9.20 -17.00 -16.44
CA LEU A 279 -9.97 -15.88 -15.93
C LEU A 279 -11.22 -15.66 -16.78
N CYS A 280 -12.31 -15.27 -16.14
CA CYS A 280 -13.52 -14.82 -16.78
C CYS A 280 -13.32 -13.42 -17.38
N GLU A 281 -13.58 -13.28 -18.68
CA GLU A 281 -13.50 -12.02 -19.43
C GLU A 281 -14.78 -11.19 -19.34
N CYS A 282 -15.41 -11.14 -18.16
CA CYS A 282 -16.56 -10.27 -17.96
C CYS A 282 -16.10 -8.83 -17.67
N GLY A 283 -16.83 -7.87 -18.24
CA GLY A 283 -16.61 -6.43 -18.10
C GLY A 283 -17.89 -5.66 -18.39
N THR A 284 -17.78 -4.34 -18.54
CA THR A 284 -18.93 -3.49 -18.90
C THR A 284 -19.60 -3.92 -20.21
N HIS A 285 -18.83 -4.46 -21.15
CA HIS A 285 -19.32 -4.97 -22.44
C HIS A 285 -20.10 -6.30 -22.34
N THR A 286 -20.01 -7.00 -21.21
CA THR A 286 -20.84 -8.19 -20.92
C THR A 286 -22.01 -7.86 -19.99
N MET A 287 -22.06 -6.62 -19.49
CA MET A 287 -23.09 -6.18 -18.57
C MET A 287 -24.41 -6.06 -19.30
N VAL A 288 -25.43 -6.70 -18.75
CA VAL A 288 -26.81 -6.46 -19.16
C VAL A 288 -27.44 -5.45 -18.21
N GLU A 289 -28.34 -4.62 -18.73
CA GLU A 289 -29.20 -3.73 -17.95
C GLU A 289 -29.81 -4.53 -16.78
N ASP A 290 -29.75 -3.96 -15.57
CA ASP A 290 -30.21 -4.57 -14.31
C ASP A 290 -29.45 -5.80 -13.77
N SER A 291 -28.32 -6.20 -14.38
CA SER A 291 -27.54 -7.28 -13.80
C SER A 291 -26.91 -6.89 -12.46
N ARG A 292 -27.29 -7.62 -11.41
CA ARG A 292 -26.69 -7.51 -10.07
C ARG A 292 -25.35 -8.22 -9.93
N THR A 293 -25.00 -9.10 -10.89
CA THR A 293 -23.72 -9.80 -10.89
C THR A 293 -22.60 -8.80 -11.20
N PRO A 294 -21.53 -8.74 -10.40
CA PRO A 294 -20.36 -7.93 -10.71
C PRO A 294 -19.75 -8.33 -12.05
N HIS A 295 -19.39 -7.35 -12.88
CA HIS A 295 -18.76 -7.58 -14.19
C HIS A 295 -17.31 -7.10 -14.16
N GLU A 296 -16.51 -7.80 -13.38
CA GLU A 296 -15.08 -7.59 -13.23
C GLU A 296 -14.34 -8.90 -13.51
N VAL A 297 -13.13 -8.82 -14.08
CA VAL A 297 -12.33 -10.02 -14.40
C VAL A 297 -12.07 -10.80 -13.11
N HIS A 298 -12.38 -12.09 -13.10
CA HIS A 298 -12.24 -12.93 -11.91
C HIS A 298 -11.83 -14.36 -12.26
N LEU A 299 -11.39 -15.12 -11.26
CA LEU A 299 -11.03 -16.51 -11.43
C LEU A 299 -12.27 -17.36 -11.69
N ALA A 300 -12.30 -18.10 -12.80
CA ALA A 300 -13.40 -19.02 -13.07
C ALA A 300 -13.39 -20.21 -12.09
N LYS A 301 -14.55 -20.83 -11.88
CA LYS A 301 -14.71 -21.97 -10.96
C LYS A 301 -14.13 -23.25 -11.56
N HIS A 302 -12.81 -23.44 -11.44
CA HIS A 302 -12.13 -24.67 -11.84
C HIS A 302 -10.86 -24.95 -11.00
N GLU A 303 -10.38 -26.19 -11.02
CA GLU A 303 -9.25 -26.64 -10.18
C GLU A 303 -7.87 -26.13 -10.65
N GLY A 304 -7.82 -25.56 -11.85
CA GLY A 304 -6.61 -25.25 -12.60
C GLY A 304 -6.02 -26.44 -13.38
N TYR A 305 -5.09 -26.16 -14.29
CA TYR A 305 -4.47 -27.13 -15.19
C TYR A 305 -2.98 -27.29 -14.89
N ASP A 306 -2.52 -28.52 -14.68
CA ASP A 306 -1.10 -28.80 -14.50
C ASP A 306 -0.34 -28.56 -15.82
N LEU A 307 0.88 -28.02 -15.73
CA LEU A 307 1.73 -27.74 -16.89
C LEU A 307 2.65 -28.93 -17.20
N GLU A 308 2.59 -29.47 -18.42
CA GLU A 308 3.41 -30.62 -18.82
C GLU A 308 4.87 -30.25 -19.09
N GLN A 309 5.09 -29.08 -19.69
CA GLN A 309 6.43 -28.58 -20.03
C GLN A 309 6.62 -27.13 -19.52
N PRO A 310 6.70 -26.89 -18.20
CA PRO A 310 6.70 -25.53 -17.65
C PRO A 310 7.86 -24.68 -18.14
N THR A 311 9.06 -25.25 -18.32
CA THR A 311 10.23 -24.50 -18.81
C THR A 311 9.94 -23.87 -20.18
N LYS A 312 9.54 -24.69 -21.16
CA LYS A 312 9.17 -24.20 -22.50
C LYS A 312 7.95 -23.28 -22.48
N PHE A 313 6.99 -23.59 -21.60
CA PHE A 313 5.83 -22.72 -21.38
C PHE A 313 6.27 -21.32 -20.91
N PHE A 314 7.17 -21.22 -19.94
CA PHE A 314 7.64 -19.92 -19.44
C PHE A 314 8.61 -19.22 -20.39
N GLU A 315 9.37 -19.97 -21.19
CA GLU A 315 10.12 -19.39 -22.31
C GLU A 315 9.19 -18.72 -23.33
N ARG A 316 8.04 -19.34 -23.64
CA ARG A 316 7.09 -18.83 -24.63
C ARG A 316 6.13 -17.77 -24.09
N TYR A 317 5.51 -18.04 -22.94
CA TYR A 317 4.43 -17.23 -22.36
C TYR A 317 4.84 -16.50 -21.08
N GLY A 318 6.08 -16.63 -20.61
CA GLY A 318 6.56 -15.98 -19.38
C GLY A 318 6.32 -14.46 -19.35
N PRO A 319 6.68 -13.70 -20.41
CA PRO A 319 6.39 -12.27 -20.47
C PRO A 319 4.89 -11.97 -20.36
N TYR A 320 4.05 -12.74 -21.05
CA TYR A 320 2.59 -12.60 -20.98
C TYR A 320 2.05 -12.86 -19.58
N VAL A 321 2.46 -13.97 -18.95
CA VAL A 321 2.07 -14.33 -17.59
C VAL A 321 2.54 -13.27 -16.60
N LEU A 322 3.75 -12.74 -16.75
CA LEU A 322 4.26 -11.67 -15.90
C LEU A 322 3.40 -10.40 -16.00
N THR A 323 3.00 -10.02 -17.22
CA THR A 323 2.09 -8.88 -17.44
C THR A 323 0.74 -9.11 -16.75
N LEU A 324 0.12 -10.28 -16.93
CA LEU A 324 -1.14 -10.61 -16.27
C LEU A 324 -1.03 -10.72 -14.75
N MET A 325 0.10 -11.19 -14.22
CA MET A 325 0.34 -11.22 -12.77
C MET A 325 0.46 -9.82 -12.19
N ASN A 326 1.17 -8.92 -12.87
CA ASN A 326 1.22 -7.51 -12.45
C ASN A 326 -0.16 -6.85 -12.54
N MET A 327 -0.93 -7.15 -13.58
CA MET A 327 -2.30 -6.68 -13.75
C MET A 327 -3.19 -7.07 -12.56
N VAL A 328 -3.16 -8.35 -12.20
CA VAL A 328 -3.94 -8.89 -11.07
C VAL A 328 -3.41 -8.35 -9.75
N LYS A 329 -2.09 -8.23 -9.57
CA LYS A 329 -1.47 -7.68 -8.35
C LYS A 329 -1.93 -6.26 -8.04
N TYR A 330 -1.82 -5.36 -9.02
CA TYR A 330 -2.08 -3.93 -8.81
C TYR A 330 -3.54 -3.53 -9.05
N GLY A 331 -4.29 -4.33 -9.81
CA GLY A 331 -5.63 -3.97 -10.27
C GLY A 331 -5.55 -2.89 -11.36
N ILE A 332 -6.31 -3.06 -12.45
CA ILE A 332 -6.25 -2.17 -13.61
C ILE A 332 -7.66 -2.00 -14.18
N VAL A 333 -7.97 -0.77 -14.62
CA VAL A 333 -9.15 -0.50 -15.43
C VAL A 333 -8.68 -0.16 -16.84
N ALA A 334 -9.07 -0.98 -17.81
CA ALA A 334 -8.59 -0.90 -19.19
C ALA A 334 -9.67 -1.41 -20.16
N ALA A 335 -9.99 -0.67 -21.22
CA ALA A 335 -10.96 -1.06 -22.26
C ALA A 335 -12.35 -1.52 -21.74
N GLY A 336 -12.86 -0.90 -20.68
CA GLY A 336 -14.14 -1.31 -20.04
C GLY A 336 -14.06 -2.63 -19.27
N LEU A 337 -12.88 -3.23 -19.17
CA LEU A 337 -12.58 -4.32 -18.26
C LEU A 337 -12.01 -3.74 -16.97
N VAL A 338 -12.63 -4.10 -15.86
CA VAL A 338 -12.11 -3.84 -14.52
C VAL A 338 -11.46 -5.12 -14.05
N VAL A 339 -10.14 -5.09 -13.87
CA VAL A 339 -9.40 -6.12 -13.18
C VAL A 339 -9.24 -5.64 -11.74
N PRO A 340 -9.93 -6.25 -10.78
CA PRO A 340 -9.77 -5.88 -9.38
C PRO A 340 -8.33 -6.16 -8.95
N SER A 341 -7.84 -5.37 -7.99
CA SER A 341 -6.55 -5.69 -7.38
C SER A 341 -6.65 -7.02 -6.65
N LEU A 342 -5.50 -7.62 -6.36
CA LEU A 342 -5.47 -8.94 -5.77
C LEU A 342 -6.17 -9.01 -4.41
N ALA A 343 -6.20 -7.89 -3.68
CA ALA A 343 -6.93 -7.76 -2.43
C ALA A 343 -8.45 -7.84 -2.61
N SER A 344 -8.97 -7.49 -3.79
CA SER A 344 -10.39 -7.50 -4.12
C SER A 344 -10.80 -8.58 -5.14
N LEU A 345 -9.85 -9.40 -5.61
CA LEU A 345 -10.14 -10.50 -6.54
C LEU A 345 -11.04 -11.54 -5.86
N LYS A 346 -12.34 -11.48 -6.16
CA LYS A 346 -13.32 -12.44 -5.64
C LYS A 346 -13.11 -13.79 -6.34
N ILE A 347 -12.69 -14.79 -5.57
CA ILE A 347 -12.80 -16.19 -5.98
C ILE A 347 -14.25 -16.59 -5.73
N VAL A 348 -14.98 -16.90 -6.79
CA VAL A 348 -16.42 -17.18 -6.68
C VAL A 348 -16.64 -18.47 -5.90
N GLU A 349 -17.36 -18.39 -4.78
CA GLU A 349 -17.67 -19.53 -3.91
C GLU A 349 -18.59 -20.53 -4.65
N GLY A 350 -18.24 -21.83 -4.61
CA GLY A 350 -19.14 -22.89 -5.06
C GLY A 350 -18.47 -24.07 -5.77
N LEU A 351 -18.16 -25.11 -4.99
CA LEU A 351 -18.21 -26.55 -5.30
C LEU A 351 -17.54 -27.30 -4.13
N ASP A 352 -18.29 -28.15 -3.44
CA ASP A 352 -17.88 -28.81 -2.17
C ASP A 352 -16.59 -29.66 -2.29
N GLY A 353 -16.20 -30.06 -3.51
CA GLY A 353 -14.96 -30.83 -3.77
C GLY A 353 -13.69 -29.98 -3.93
N ALA A 354 -13.80 -28.77 -4.52
CA ALA A 354 -12.65 -27.90 -4.80
C ALA A 354 -12.41 -26.83 -3.73
N GLN A 355 -13.28 -26.78 -2.72
CA GLN A 355 -13.34 -25.72 -1.72
C GLN A 355 -12.01 -25.56 -0.95
N LYS A 356 -11.37 -26.67 -0.53
CA LYS A 356 -10.10 -26.59 0.22
C LYS A 356 -8.96 -25.93 -0.57
N HIS A 357 -8.89 -26.20 -1.88
CA HIS A 357 -7.88 -25.61 -2.75
C HIS A 357 -8.16 -24.14 -3.03
N LEU A 358 -9.42 -23.80 -3.31
CA LEU A 358 -9.83 -22.41 -3.52
C LEU A 358 -9.68 -21.56 -2.25
N GLU A 359 -9.96 -22.11 -1.07
CA GLU A 359 -9.71 -21.46 0.22
C GLU A 359 -8.22 -21.23 0.47
N TYR A 360 -7.37 -22.21 0.12
CA TYR A 360 -5.92 -22.02 0.18
C TYR A 360 -5.47 -20.90 -0.76
N LEU A 361 -5.96 -20.88 -2.00
CA LEU A 361 -5.69 -19.80 -2.93
C LEU A 361 -6.14 -18.46 -2.34
N LYS A 362 -7.40 -18.33 -1.91
CA LYS A 362 -7.95 -17.11 -1.31
C LYS A 362 -7.08 -16.56 -0.17
N LYS A 363 -6.57 -17.44 0.69
CA LYS A 363 -5.71 -17.06 1.81
C LYS A 363 -4.28 -16.66 1.41
N ASN A 364 -3.74 -17.26 0.37
CA ASN A 364 -2.31 -17.14 0.03
C ASN A 364 -2.05 -16.48 -1.34
N ILE A 365 -3.10 -16.03 -2.04
CA ILE A 365 -2.99 -15.59 -3.43
C ILE A 365 -1.96 -14.47 -3.60
N VAL A 366 -1.87 -13.55 -2.63
CA VAL A 366 -0.85 -12.48 -2.60
C VAL A 366 0.56 -13.06 -2.63
N SER A 367 0.88 -13.96 -1.69
CA SER A 367 2.19 -14.60 -1.64
C SER A 367 2.48 -15.46 -2.88
N LEU A 368 1.47 -16.13 -3.45
CA LEU A 368 1.65 -16.96 -4.64
C LEU A 368 1.90 -16.13 -5.90
N VAL A 369 1.23 -14.98 -6.03
CA VAL A 369 1.46 -14.03 -7.11
C VAL A 369 2.87 -13.42 -6.98
N ASP A 370 3.28 -13.04 -5.77
CA ASP A 370 4.64 -12.54 -5.52
C ASP A 370 5.71 -13.60 -5.83
N ASP A 371 5.52 -14.84 -5.39
CA ASP A 371 6.40 -15.98 -5.69
C ASP A 371 6.52 -16.18 -7.21
N THR A 372 5.41 -16.09 -7.96
CA THR A 372 5.42 -16.23 -9.42
C THR A 372 6.15 -15.07 -10.09
N ILE A 373 5.89 -13.83 -9.66
CA ILE A 373 6.53 -12.64 -10.20
C ILE A 373 8.05 -12.71 -10.00
N ASN A 374 8.49 -13.08 -8.80
CA ASN A 374 9.92 -13.23 -8.48
C ASN A 374 10.54 -14.33 -9.34
N PHE A 375 9.90 -15.50 -9.44
CA PHE A 375 10.38 -16.60 -10.29
C PHE A 375 10.54 -16.19 -11.76
N LEU A 376 9.56 -15.48 -12.32
CA LEU A 376 9.61 -15.01 -13.72
C LEU A 376 10.69 -13.93 -13.92
N GLN A 377 10.90 -13.06 -12.94
CA GLN A 377 11.98 -12.07 -12.97
C GLN A 377 13.35 -12.74 -12.90
N ASP A 378 13.52 -13.76 -12.06
CA ASP A 378 14.77 -14.51 -11.94
C ASP A 378 15.12 -15.25 -13.25
N ILE A 379 14.12 -15.86 -13.91
CA ILE A 379 14.32 -16.45 -15.25
C ILE A 379 14.81 -15.40 -16.24
N LYS A 380 14.19 -14.22 -16.22
CA LYS A 380 14.53 -13.12 -17.12
C LYS A 380 15.97 -12.62 -16.88
N SER A 381 16.33 -12.35 -15.63
CA SER A 381 17.69 -11.88 -15.28
C SER A 381 18.78 -12.88 -15.63
N ASN A 382 18.52 -14.19 -15.50
CA ASN A 382 19.48 -15.22 -15.88
C ASN A 382 19.69 -15.32 -17.39
N ASN A 383 18.66 -15.01 -18.20
CA ASN A 383 18.77 -15.03 -19.66
C ASN A 383 19.45 -13.77 -20.22
N GLU A 384 19.26 -12.62 -19.59
CA GLU A 384 19.86 -11.34 -20.01
C GLU A 384 21.37 -11.26 -19.73
N ALA A 385 21.86 -11.96 -18.71
CA ALA A 385 23.30 -12.05 -18.41
C ALA A 385 24.13 -12.71 -19.54
N GLY A 386 23.49 -13.30 -20.56
CA GLY A 386 24.12 -13.86 -21.75
C GLY A 386 24.02 -13.00 -23.02
N SER A 387 23.33 -11.85 -22.99
CA SER A 387 23.04 -11.04 -24.18
C SER A 387 23.25 -9.54 -23.91
N GLU A 388 24.50 -9.14 -23.69
CA GLU A 388 24.89 -7.72 -23.75
C GLU A 388 24.63 -7.17 -25.17
N LEU A 389 24.00 -5.99 -25.25
CA LEU A 389 23.86 -5.08 -26.41
C LEU A 389 22.50 -5.03 -27.13
N ILE A 390 21.37 -4.80 -26.43
CA ILE A 390 20.31 -3.92 -26.98
C ILE A 390 19.72 -3.06 -25.85
N THR A 391 20.37 -1.94 -25.55
CA THR A 391 19.84 -0.86 -24.72
C THR A 391 19.04 0.11 -25.61
N GLY A 392 17.71 0.16 -25.47
CA GLY A 392 16.97 1.38 -25.85
C GLY A 392 15.52 1.27 -26.32
N SER A 393 15.02 0.10 -26.75
CA SER A 393 13.59 -0.07 -27.07
C SER A 393 12.85 -0.51 -25.82
N SER A 394 11.71 0.12 -25.50
CA SER A 394 10.98 -0.17 -24.27
C SER A 394 10.64 -1.67 -24.21
N GLU A 395 11.09 -2.34 -23.16
CA GLU A 395 10.98 -3.81 -23.00
C GLU A 395 9.56 -4.37 -23.06
N PHE A 396 8.56 -3.49 -22.99
CA PHE A 396 7.15 -3.82 -23.09
C PHE A 396 6.57 -3.62 -24.51
N ASP A 397 7.28 -2.94 -25.41
CA ASP A 397 6.88 -2.82 -26.83
C ASP A 397 6.96 -4.16 -27.58
N GLN A 398 7.63 -5.17 -27.02
CA GLN A 398 7.74 -6.52 -27.59
C GLN A 398 6.75 -7.53 -27.00
N LEU A 399 5.74 -7.12 -26.23
CA LEU A 399 4.58 -7.99 -26.04
C LEU A 399 3.82 -8.05 -27.37
N GLU A 400 4.32 -8.89 -28.29
CA GLU A 400 3.53 -9.40 -29.40
C GLU A 400 2.25 -9.94 -28.78
N ALA A 401 1.14 -9.33 -29.21
CA ALA A 401 -0.19 -9.81 -28.94
C ALA A 401 -0.23 -11.32 -29.15
N LEU A 402 -0.68 -12.10 -28.16
CA LEU A 402 -0.79 -13.56 -28.32
C LEU A 402 -1.66 -13.86 -29.54
N GLU A 403 -1.04 -14.27 -30.64
CA GLU A 403 -1.78 -14.52 -31.87
C GLU A 403 -2.71 -15.73 -31.67
N GLY A 404 -3.75 -15.86 -32.51
CA GLY A 404 -4.63 -17.03 -32.49
C GLY A 404 -3.87 -18.35 -32.58
N ALA A 405 -2.73 -18.37 -33.29
CA ALA A 405 -1.84 -19.52 -33.36
C ALA A 405 -1.17 -19.86 -32.02
N ASP A 406 -0.72 -18.86 -31.26
CA ASP A 406 -0.10 -19.05 -29.96
C ASP A 406 -1.06 -19.64 -28.95
N LEU A 407 -2.31 -19.19 -28.98
CA LEU A 407 -3.34 -19.72 -28.09
C LEU A 407 -3.73 -21.16 -28.46
N ARG A 408 -3.70 -21.55 -29.74
CA ARG A 408 -3.85 -22.97 -30.10
C ARG A 408 -2.71 -23.84 -29.55
N GLN A 409 -1.49 -23.31 -29.47
CA GLN A 409 -0.36 -24.04 -28.89
C GLN A 409 -0.45 -24.15 -27.36
N LEU A 410 -1.13 -23.20 -26.68
CA LEU A 410 -1.31 -23.22 -25.23
C LEU A 410 -1.87 -24.56 -24.74
N GLU A 411 -2.85 -25.12 -25.46
CA GLU A 411 -3.50 -26.39 -25.12
C GLU A 411 -2.48 -27.54 -25.01
N SER A 412 -1.42 -27.53 -25.82
CA SER A 412 -0.37 -28.57 -25.80
C SER A 412 0.50 -28.56 -24.54
N TYR A 413 0.47 -27.47 -23.75
CA TYR A 413 1.18 -27.39 -22.48
C TYR A 413 0.33 -27.83 -21.29
N LEU A 414 -0.98 -28.01 -21.48
CA LEU A 414 -1.92 -28.31 -20.41
C LEU A 414 -2.20 -29.81 -20.32
N ARG A 415 -2.10 -30.37 -19.11
CA ARG A 415 -2.57 -31.73 -18.85
C ARG A 415 -4.10 -31.74 -18.73
N ILE A 416 -4.78 -31.81 -19.86
CA ILE A 416 -6.26 -31.80 -19.93
C ILE A 416 -6.80 -33.19 -19.65
N LYS A 417 -7.60 -33.31 -18.59
CA LYS A 417 -8.32 -34.55 -18.25
C LYS A 417 -9.78 -34.53 -18.73
N ASP A 418 -10.28 -33.38 -19.17
CA ASP A 418 -11.68 -33.18 -19.49
C ASP A 418 -12.00 -33.59 -20.94
N GLN A 419 -12.70 -34.72 -21.09
CA GLN A 419 -13.22 -35.18 -22.38
C GLN A 419 -14.22 -34.19 -23.03
N GLY A 420 -14.83 -33.31 -22.22
CA GLY A 420 -15.86 -32.36 -22.63
C GLY A 420 -15.35 -31.06 -23.27
N ARG A 421 -14.03 -30.82 -23.31
CA ARG A 421 -13.40 -29.61 -23.88
C ARG A 421 -13.89 -28.25 -23.33
N VAL A 422 -14.55 -28.21 -22.17
CA VAL A 422 -14.92 -26.95 -21.52
C VAL A 422 -13.76 -26.49 -20.65
N LEU A 423 -12.86 -25.70 -21.22
CA LEU A 423 -11.66 -25.23 -20.53
C LEU A 423 -12.01 -24.17 -19.49
N GLY A 424 -11.57 -24.39 -18.25
CA GLY A 424 -11.72 -23.47 -17.13
C GLY A 424 -13.15 -23.28 -16.62
N ASN A 425 -14.11 -24.13 -17.03
CA ASN A 425 -15.54 -23.88 -16.81
C ASN A 425 -15.98 -22.51 -17.36
N LEU A 426 -15.36 -22.12 -18.48
CA LEU A 426 -15.66 -20.91 -19.23
C LEU A 426 -16.47 -21.24 -20.48
N TYR A 427 -17.33 -20.31 -20.86
CA TYR A 427 -18.27 -20.41 -21.95
C TYR A 427 -18.03 -19.28 -22.92
N ARG A 428 -17.97 -19.64 -24.20
CA ARG A 428 -17.83 -18.70 -25.29
C ARG A 428 -19.15 -17.95 -25.51
N ILE A 429 -19.10 -16.62 -25.48
CA ILE A 429 -20.19 -15.72 -25.88
C ILE A 429 -19.72 -14.80 -27.02
N ILE A 430 -20.68 -14.20 -27.72
CA ILE A 430 -20.45 -13.16 -28.71
C ILE A 430 -21.13 -11.90 -28.18
N THR A 431 -20.37 -10.82 -28.02
CA THR A 431 -20.89 -9.52 -27.57
C THR A 431 -21.71 -8.86 -28.69
N PRO A 432 -22.55 -7.85 -28.39
CA PRO A 432 -23.29 -7.11 -29.41
C PRO A 432 -22.39 -6.51 -30.51
N GLU A 433 -21.14 -6.17 -30.18
CA GLU A 433 -20.14 -5.65 -31.10
C GLU A 433 -19.51 -6.74 -31.99
N GLY A 434 -19.89 -8.00 -31.79
CA GLY A 434 -19.34 -9.14 -32.52
C GLY A 434 -18.02 -9.67 -31.95
N HIS A 435 -17.65 -9.31 -30.72
CA HIS A 435 -16.42 -9.82 -30.12
C HIS A 435 -16.66 -11.17 -29.43
N VAL A 436 -15.71 -12.09 -29.57
CA VAL A 436 -15.74 -13.36 -28.84
C VAL A 436 -15.16 -13.15 -27.44
N LYS A 437 -15.89 -13.58 -26.40
CA LYS A 437 -15.45 -13.53 -25.00
C LYS A 437 -15.66 -14.87 -24.31
N TRP A 438 -14.80 -15.17 -23.33
CA TRP A 438 -14.91 -16.34 -22.48
C TRP A 438 -15.37 -15.94 -21.09
N VAL A 439 -16.60 -16.29 -20.73
CA VAL A 439 -17.21 -15.89 -19.46
C VAL A 439 -17.51 -17.11 -18.59
N CYS A 440 -17.55 -16.95 -17.28
CA CYS A 440 -17.89 -18.03 -16.36
C CYS A 440 -19.34 -18.46 -16.54
N PHE A 441 -19.70 -19.62 -16.00
CA PHE A 441 -21.06 -20.14 -16.08
C PHE A 441 -22.13 -19.15 -15.58
N ASP A 442 -21.83 -18.40 -14.53
CA ASP A 442 -22.78 -17.45 -13.93
C ASP A 442 -23.07 -16.29 -14.90
N HIS A 443 -22.05 -15.69 -15.49
CA HIS A 443 -22.20 -14.66 -16.54
C HIS A 443 -22.79 -15.21 -17.83
N TYR A 444 -22.43 -16.43 -18.23
CA TYR A 444 -23.01 -17.10 -19.38
C TYR A 444 -24.53 -17.25 -19.21
N ARG A 445 -25.00 -17.68 -18.04
CA ARG A 445 -26.44 -17.81 -17.77
C ARG A 445 -27.17 -16.48 -17.85
N VAL A 446 -26.58 -15.40 -17.35
CA VAL A 446 -27.16 -14.05 -17.45
C VAL A 446 -27.24 -13.63 -18.92
N SER A 447 -26.14 -13.70 -19.65
CA SER A 447 -26.07 -13.33 -21.08
C SER A 447 -26.98 -14.19 -21.96
N TYR A 448 -27.05 -15.50 -21.70
CA TYR A 448 -27.90 -16.44 -22.43
C TYR A 448 -29.39 -16.16 -22.20
N ARG A 449 -29.78 -15.91 -20.95
CA ARG A 449 -31.17 -15.55 -20.62
C ARG A 449 -31.58 -14.27 -21.32
N GLU A 450 -30.72 -13.27 -21.29
CA GLU A 450 -31.00 -11.95 -21.88
C GLU A 450 -31.02 -11.98 -23.40
N SER A 451 -30.10 -12.71 -24.05
CA SER A 451 -30.15 -12.93 -25.50
C SER A 451 -31.38 -13.73 -25.92
N SER A 452 -31.78 -14.76 -25.15
CA SER A 452 -32.99 -15.55 -25.43
C SER A 452 -34.26 -14.73 -25.25
N LYS A 453 -34.32 -13.87 -24.22
CA LYS A 453 -35.40 -12.90 -24.03
C LYS A 453 -35.47 -11.87 -25.14
N ARG A 454 -34.33 -11.31 -25.57
CA ARG A 454 -34.27 -10.36 -26.70
C ARG A 454 -34.79 -11.00 -27.98
N GLN A 455 -34.33 -12.21 -28.30
CA GLN A 455 -34.83 -12.96 -29.45
C GLN A 455 -36.35 -13.16 -29.40
N LEU A 456 -36.89 -13.47 -28.22
CA LEU A 456 -38.34 -13.60 -28.03
C LEU A 456 -39.05 -12.26 -28.23
N ARG A 457 -38.53 -11.16 -27.67
CA ARG A 457 -39.06 -9.80 -27.84
C ARG A 457 -39.10 -9.41 -29.31
N ASP A 458 -38.00 -9.59 -30.03
CA ASP A 458 -37.88 -9.26 -31.46
C ASP A 458 -38.93 -10.01 -32.29
N ILE A 459 -39.13 -11.32 -32.01
CA ILE A 459 -40.15 -12.12 -32.70
C ILE A 459 -41.56 -11.61 -32.36
N VAL A 460 -41.83 -11.25 -31.11
CA VAL A 460 -43.14 -10.69 -30.70
C VAL A 460 -43.40 -9.36 -31.41
N GLU A 461 -42.42 -8.46 -31.45
CA GLU A 461 -42.54 -7.14 -32.08
C GLU A 461 -42.73 -7.22 -33.59
N VAL A 462 -41.96 -8.07 -34.29
CA VAL A 462 -42.09 -8.29 -35.75
C VAL A 462 -43.50 -8.80 -36.13
N ASN A 463 -44.19 -9.47 -35.20
CA ASN A 463 -45.55 -9.96 -35.37
C ASN A 463 -46.61 -8.99 -34.78
N ASN A 464 -46.27 -7.72 -34.57
CA ASN A 464 -47.13 -6.68 -33.99
C ASN A 464 -47.74 -7.08 -32.63
N GLY A 465 -47.02 -7.93 -31.88
CA GLY A 465 -47.38 -8.32 -30.53
C GLY A 465 -46.82 -7.36 -29.48
N ARG A 466 -47.12 -7.66 -28.23
CA ARG A 466 -46.66 -6.94 -27.05
C ARG A 466 -46.10 -7.93 -26.03
N PHE A 467 -44.88 -7.68 -25.57
CA PHE A 467 -44.26 -8.42 -24.47
C PHE A 467 -44.16 -7.51 -23.24
N ILE A 468 -44.93 -7.82 -22.20
CA ILE A 468 -44.89 -7.14 -20.91
C ILE A 468 -43.95 -7.93 -20.00
N GLU A 469 -42.67 -7.56 -20.02
CA GLU A 469 -41.60 -8.31 -19.37
C GLU A 469 -41.80 -8.42 -17.85
N GLU A 470 -42.25 -7.36 -17.18
CA GLU A 470 -42.49 -7.34 -15.72
C GLU A 470 -43.49 -8.41 -15.25
N LYS A 471 -44.44 -8.78 -16.13
CA LYS A 471 -45.46 -9.79 -15.85
C LYS A 471 -45.16 -11.14 -16.52
N GLY A 472 -44.11 -11.23 -17.32
CA GLY A 472 -43.88 -12.37 -18.20
C GLY A 472 -45.07 -12.65 -19.14
N ARG A 473 -45.79 -11.60 -19.57
CA ARG A 473 -47.03 -11.72 -20.36
C ARG A 473 -46.78 -11.39 -21.83
N ILE A 474 -47.19 -12.27 -22.73
CA ILE A 474 -47.11 -12.06 -24.19
C ILE A 474 -48.51 -11.99 -24.78
N GLU A 475 -48.73 -11.00 -25.65
CA GLU A 475 -49.90 -10.88 -26.51
C GLU A 475 -49.40 -10.85 -27.97
N ILE A 476 -49.73 -11.85 -28.79
CA ILE A 476 -49.18 -11.96 -30.14
C ILE A 476 -50.19 -12.53 -31.14
N LYS A 477 -50.15 -12.02 -32.37
CA LYS A 477 -50.88 -12.60 -33.51
C LYS A 477 -49.87 -13.14 -34.52
N ILE A 478 -49.96 -14.42 -34.84
CA ILE A 478 -49.01 -15.07 -35.75
C ILE A 478 -49.76 -15.47 -37.02
N SER A 479 -49.22 -15.14 -38.19
CA SER A 479 -49.90 -15.32 -39.48
C SER A 479 -49.55 -16.61 -40.22
N SER A 480 -48.56 -17.39 -39.74
CA SER A 480 -48.17 -18.65 -40.38
C SER A 480 -47.59 -19.67 -39.40
N SER A 481 -47.72 -20.97 -39.74
CA SER A 481 -47.12 -22.09 -38.97
C SER A 481 -45.58 -21.99 -38.88
N VAL A 482 -44.91 -21.40 -39.88
CA VAL A 482 -43.44 -21.22 -39.87
C VAL A 482 -43.03 -20.23 -38.79
N LEU A 483 -43.67 -19.05 -38.74
CA LEU A 483 -43.43 -18.04 -37.71
C LEU A 483 -43.79 -18.56 -36.32
N ALA A 484 -44.86 -19.38 -36.23
CA ALA A 484 -45.27 -20.00 -34.99
C ALA A 484 -44.16 -20.89 -34.41
N ARG A 485 -43.49 -21.71 -35.24
CA ARG A 485 -42.37 -22.54 -34.79
C ARG A 485 -41.18 -21.72 -34.31
N GLN A 486 -40.83 -20.65 -35.02
CA GLN A 486 -39.77 -19.73 -34.57
C GLN A 486 -40.10 -19.11 -33.21
N PHE A 487 -41.35 -18.67 -33.02
CA PHE A 487 -41.84 -18.17 -31.75
C PHE A 487 -41.78 -19.25 -30.66
N TYR A 488 -42.22 -20.48 -30.93
CA TYR A 488 -42.18 -21.58 -29.98
C TYR A 488 -40.76 -21.92 -29.53
N ASP A 489 -39.81 -21.96 -30.47
CA ASP A 489 -38.41 -22.22 -30.17
C ASP A 489 -37.79 -21.10 -29.32
N ALA A 490 -38.10 -19.83 -29.62
CA ALA A 490 -37.65 -18.70 -28.82
C ALA A 490 -38.28 -18.69 -27.41
N MET A 491 -39.55 -19.03 -27.30
CA MET A 491 -40.27 -19.19 -26.04
C MET A 491 -39.65 -20.28 -25.16
N ILE A 492 -39.31 -21.44 -25.71
CA ILE A 492 -38.67 -22.52 -24.96
C ILE A 492 -37.29 -22.08 -24.43
N LYS A 493 -36.53 -21.30 -25.21
CA LYS A 493 -35.20 -20.83 -24.81
C LYS A 493 -35.25 -19.75 -23.73
N SER A 494 -36.26 -18.88 -23.73
CA SER A 494 -36.36 -17.77 -22.76
C SER A 494 -36.73 -18.25 -21.36
N GLY A 495 -37.63 -19.25 -21.24
CA GLY A 495 -38.00 -19.88 -19.98
C GLY A 495 -38.66 -18.94 -18.94
N SER A 496 -39.31 -17.85 -19.39
CA SER A 496 -39.79 -16.77 -18.51
C SER A 496 -41.20 -16.27 -18.84
N ILE A 497 -42.07 -17.13 -19.37
CA ILE A 497 -43.43 -16.75 -19.79
C ILE A 497 -44.44 -17.26 -18.77
N GLN A 498 -45.19 -16.34 -18.15
CA GLN A 498 -46.24 -16.65 -17.17
C GLN A 498 -47.62 -16.63 -17.82
N GLU A 499 -47.87 -15.68 -18.73
CA GLU A 499 -49.14 -15.51 -19.43
C GLU A 499 -48.90 -15.44 -20.95
N LEU A 500 -49.69 -16.20 -21.71
CA LEU A 500 -49.63 -16.21 -23.18
C LEU A 500 -51.04 -16.04 -23.76
N ASP A 501 -51.25 -14.89 -24.40
CA ASP A 501 -52.40 -14.61 -25.27
C ASP A 501 -51.92 -14.68 -26.72
N ILE A 502 -52.37 -15.70 -27.45
CA ILE A 502 -51.91 -16.01 -28.79
C ILE A 502 -53.09 -16.19 -29.74
N THR A 503 -53.08 -15.44 -30.84
CA THR A 503 -54.01 -15.62 -31.97
C THR A 503 -53.26 -16.23 -33.15
N LEU A 504 -53.76 -17.35 -33.68
CA LEU A 504 -53.23 -18.00 -34.88
C LEU A 504 -54.10 -17.56 -36.08
N GLU A 505 -53.57 -16.72 -36.97
CA GLU A 505 -54.29 -16.18 -38.14
C GLU A 505 -54.13 -17.06 -39.39
N TRP A 506 -54.00 -18.37 -39.19
CA TRP A 506 -54.02 -19.39 -40.25
C TRP A 506 -54.91 -20.56 -39.83
N ASP A 507 -55.22 -21.45 -40.77
CA ASP A 507 -56.00 -22.68 -40.53
C ASP A 507 -55.20 -23.69 -39.68
N ALA A 508 -55.03 -23.40 -38.40
CA ALA A 508 -54.23 -24.20 -37.47
C ALA A 508 -54.83 -25.60 -37.28
N THR A 509 -53.99 -26.62 -37.44
CA THR A 509 -54.41 -28.01 -37.27
C THR A 509 -54.30 -28.45 -35.81
N MET A 510 -54.95 -29.57 -35.46
CA MET A 510 -54.71 -30.24 -34.17
C MET A 510 -53.25 -30.61 -33.95
N GLY A 511 -52.46 -30.81 -35.01
CA GLY A 511 -51.01 -31.04 -34.92
C GLY A 511 -50.27 -29.80 -34.42
N ASP A 512 -50.61 -28.62 -34.95
CA ASP A 512 -50.00 -27.34 -34.54
C ASP A 512 -50.30 -27.03 -33.06
N LEU A 513 -51.54 -27.25 -32.62
CA LEU A 513 -51.94 -27.07 -31.22
C LEU A 513 -51.18 -27.98 -30.25
N ARG A 514 -50.86 -29.22 -30.66
CA ARG A 514 -50.01 -30.13 -29.86
C ARG A 514 -48.57 -29.64 -29.76
N ILE A 515 -48.03 -29.06 -30.84
CA ILE A 515 -46.69 -28.47 -30.84
C ILE A 515 -46.66 -27.26 -29.88
N LEU A 516 -47.66 -26.38 -29.96
CA LEU A 516 -47.81 -25.25 -29.04
C LEU A 516 -47.88 -25.72 -27.58
N SER A 517 -48.74 -26.69 -27.27
CA SER A 517 -48.86 -27.26 -25.92
C SER A 517 -47.53 -27.84 -25.40
N LYS A 518 -46.80 -28.57 -26.25
CA LYS A 518 -45.47 -29.10 -25.91
C LYS A 518 -44.45 -27.99 -25.66
N ALA A 519 -44.50 -26.92 -26.45
CA ALA A 519 -43.63 -25.77 -26.28
C ALA A 519 -43.90 -25.04 -24.96
N ILE A 520 -45.18 -24.79 -24.63
CA ILE A 520 -45.59 -24.17 -23.35
C ILE A 520 -45.13 -25.03 -22.16
N THR A 521 -45.27 -26.36 -22.26
CA THR A 521 -44.84 -27.31 -21.21
C THR A 521 -43.32 -27.35 -21.03
N LYS A 522 -42.54 -26.96 -22.04
CA LYS A 522 -41.08 -26.91 -21.96
C LYS A 522 -40.55 -25.55 -21.53
N ALA A 523 -41.32 -24.49 -21.77
CA ALA A 523 -40.98 -23.12 -21.41
C ALA A 523 -41.25 -22.81 -19.93
N ASN A 524 -42.04 -23.65 -19.26
CA ASN A 524 -42.28 -23.67 -17.82
C ASN A 524 -41.66 -24.92 -17.21
#